data_AF-A0A1F6KXH5-F1
#
_entry.id   AF-A0A1F6KXH5-F1
#
_cell.length_a   1.000
_cell.length_b   1.000
_cell.length_c   1.000
_cell.angle_alpha   90.00
_cell.angle_beta   90.00
_cell.angle_gamma   90.00
#
_symmetry.space_group_name_H-M   'P 1'
#
loop_
_entity.id
_entity.type
_entity.pdbx_description
1 polymer ?
#
loop_
_entity_poly.entity_id
_entity_poly.type
_entity_poly.pdbx_seq_one_letter_code
_entity_poly.pdbx_strand_id
1 'polypeptide(L)'
;MDSNYPGQNSPYPSTGSGQVPTAPITPAPVTPPPTVPPTPIIPAAPPIPITPPPQISGIGQAHAVPPPISPKPSRKKLVGVLVLLVLIAAVPLTVFISRQQQNVQQEAAPQQVKDGDVVFEIGDKQFTLADVKEVALEQYSESDVISKDVQNIAKDILIEREILNLTATELGISVSSEERDALAEVSGMSENEAYYQLLREKVTIAKVRYLKAISIGYWVPPPRFIQEQPTEFTSEQKNQIQEQGVAGDPAIDQAERSLGSVQNPLTLARSIAANNPELSDGLAVNGYKLSSIAADEEDLISEPELYEYSDSNFDDDTRNTLFAQSVAKDQVIRVGKNDSNGGETVYKVVEINNAGAGSYADWLKNQRENLVTKEIPL
;
A
#
# COMPACT_ATOMS: atom_id res chain seq x y z
N MET A 1 44.54 -65.75 34.88
CA MET A 1 43.69 -64.87 35.69
C MET A 1 42.25 -65.17 35.32
N ASP A 2 41.75 -66.24 35.92
CA ASP A 2 40.44 -66.39 36.56
C ASP A 2 39.16 -65.99 35.81
N SER A 3 38.44 -67.04 35.37
CA SER A 3 37.09 -67.42 35.88
C SER A 3 35.94 -66.39 35.77
N ASN A 4 34.75 -66.71 35.23
CA ASN A 4 34.04 -68.00 35.17
C ASN A 4 33.05 -68.13 33.97
N TYR A 5 32.93 -69.35 33.43
CA TYR A 5 31.74 -69.93 32.75
C TYR A 5 30.84 -70.63 33.82
N PRO A 6 29.75 -71.40 33.54
CA PRO A 6 28.96 -71.63 32.31
C PRO A 6 27.44 -71.31 32.51
N GLY A 7 26.53 -71.37 31.51
CA GLY A 7 25.84 -72.57 30.94
C GLY A 7 24.67 -73.05 31.84
N GLN A 8 23.57 -73.66 31.37
CA GLN A 8 23.40 -74.50 30.15
C GLN A 8 21.90 -74.86 29.90
N ASN A 9 21.62 -75.48 28.73
CA ASN A 9 20.52 -76.44 28.41
C ASN A 9 19.14 -75.99 27.86
N SER A 10 18.93 -76.33 26.57
CA SER A 10 17.66 -76.71 25.90
C SER A 10 17.18 -78.12 26.37
N PRO A 11 16.07 -78.80 25.90
CA PRO A 11 15.49 -78.83 24.54
C PRO A 11 13.93 -79.00 24.40
N TYR A 12 13.47 -79.26 23.16
CA TYR A 12 12.16 -79.74 22.65
C TYR A 12 11.56 -81.01 23.34
N PRO A 13 10.38 -81.57 22.94
CA PRO A 13 9.07 -81.03 22.49
C PRO A 13 7.86 -81.70 23.24
N SER A 14 6.62 -81.66 22.69
CA SER A 14 5.59 -82.75 22.65
C SER A 14 4.14 -82.37 23.07
N THR A 15 3.15 -82.99 22.38
CA THR A 15 1.75 -83.37 22.78
C THR A 15 1.01 -82.57 23.88
N GLY A 16 -0.27 -82.17 23.76
CA GLY A 16 -1.37 -82.65 22.92
C GLY A 16 -2.53 -83.22 23.77
N SER A 17 -3.78 -82.85 23.45
CA SER A 17 -5.08 -83.29 24.05
C SER A 17 -5.60 -82.52 25.27
N GLY A 18 -6.86 -82.04 25.22
CA GLY A 18 -7.53 -81.35 26.33
C GLY A 18 -8.84 -80.62 25.97
N GLN A 19 -9.93 -81.37 25.78
CA GLN A 19 -11.32 -80.88 25.65
C GLN A 19 -11.97 -80.82 27.06
N VAL A 20 -12.98 -80.03 27.44
CA VAL A 20 -13.97 -79.08 26.83
C VAL A 20 -14.23 -77.95 27.90
N PRO A 21 -15.16 -76.94 27.81
CA PRO A 21 -16.14 -76.56 26.78
C PRO A 21 -16.16 -75.03 26.42
N THR A 22 -17.18 -74.59 25.67
CA THR A 22 -17.52 -73.18 25.36
C THR A 22 -18.55 -72.57 26.34
N ALA A 23 -18.30 -71.34 26.83
CA ALA A 23 -19.31 -70.49 27.46
C ALA A 23 -19.79 -69.39 26.49
N PRO A 24 -21.06 -68.97 26.53
CA PRO A 24 -21.61 -67.99 25.58
C PRO A 24 -21.09 -66.57 25.89
N ILE A 25 -20.59 -65.89 24.85
CA ILE A 25 -20.12 -64.49 24.96
C ILE A 25 -21.32 -63.56 24.85
N THR A 26 -21.66 -62.90 25.95
CA THR A 26 -22.67 -61.82 26.00
C THR A 26 -22.13 -60.56 25.31
N PRO A 27 -22.91 -59.82 24.49
CA PRO A 27 -22.45 -58.57 23.90
C PRO A 27 -22.12 -57.51 24.96
N ALA A 28 -21.05 -56.74 24.73
CA ALA A 28 -20.68 -55.62 25.59
C ALA A 28 -21.72 -54.46 25.49
N PRO A 29 -21.84 -53.60 26.52
CA PRO A 29 -22.88 -52.58 26.57
C PRO A 29 -22.68 -51.49 25.51
N VAL A 30 -23.76 -51.11 24.83
CA VAL A 30 -23.77 -49.96 23.92
C VAL A 30 -23.76 -48.68 24.75
N THR A 31 -22.71 -47.89 24.66
CA THR A 31 -22.65 -46.55 25.26
C THR A 31 -23.50 -45.58 24.43
N PRO A 32 -24.39 -44.78 25.05
CA PRO A 32 -25.09 -43.72 24.32
C PRO A 32 -24.11 -42.60 23.91
N PRO A 33 -24.35 -41.92 22.78
CA PRO A 33 -23.53 -40.80 22.33
C PRO A 33 -23.61 -39.62 23.32
N PRO A 34 -22.57 -38.76 23.39
CA PRO A 34 -22.52 -37.65 24.33
C PRO A 34 -23.63 -36.63 24.05
N THR A 35 -24.33 -36.24 25.12
CA THR A 35 -25.38 -35.22 25.09
C THR A 35 -24.79 -33.85 24.73
N VAL A 36 -25.15 -33.30 23.58
CA VAL A 36 -24.78 -31.94 23.20
C VAL A 36 -25.50 -30.96 24.13
N PRO A 37 -24.80 -30.02 24.82
CA PRO A 37 -25.47 -29.00 25.61
C PRO A 37 -26.30 -28.09 24.70
N PRO A 38 -27.50 -27.64 25.12
CA PRO A 38 -28.35 -26.80 24.28
C PRO A 38 -27.65 -25.47 23.97
N THR A 39 -27.64 -25.10 22.68
CA THR A 39 -27.14 -23.82 22.21
C THR A 39 -27.85 -22.67 22.94
N PRO A 40 -27.14 -21.64 23.43
CA PRO A 40 -27.79 -20.46 23.97
C PRO A 40 -28.71 -19.83 22.92
N ILE A 41 -29.98 -19.63 23.26
CA ILE A 41 -30.91 -18.87 22.42
C ILE A 41 -30.49 -17.41 22.49
N ILE A 42 -29.74 -16.96 21.47
CA ILE A 42 -29.48 -15.54 21.26
C ILE A 42 -30.83 -14.89 20.90
N PRO A 43 -31.30 -13.87 21.64
CA PRO A 43 -32.52 -13.15 21.27
C PRO A 43 -32.36 -12.57 19.86
N ALA A 44 -33.40 -12.70 19.03
CA ALA A 44 -33.41 -12.06 17.72
C ALA A 44 -33.19 -10.55 17.88
N ALA A 45 -32.26 -9.99 17.10
CA ALA A 45 -32.01 -8.55 17.11
C ALA A 45 -33.31 -7.80 16.76
N PRO A 46 -33.61 -6.67 17.44
CA PRO A 46 -34.78 -5.87 17.09
C PRO A 46 -34.70 -5.40 15.64
N PRO A 47 -35.83 -5.28 14.93
CA PRO A 47 -35.85 -4.84 13.54
C PRO A 47 -35.21 -3.45 13.41
N ILE A 48 -34.20 -3.34 12.55
CA ILE A 48 -33.49 -2.09 12.28
C ILE A 48 -34.51 -1.10 11.69
N PRO A 49 -34.67 0.11 12.25
CA PRO A 49 -35.52 1.13 11.66
C PRO A 49 -35.01 1.48 10.26
N ILE A 50 -35.87 1.38 9.26
CA ILE A 50 -35.56 1.80 7.89
C ILE A 50 -35.47 3.34 7.87
N THR A 51 -34.25 3.87 8.04
CA THR A 51 -33.95 5.27 7.79
C THR A 51 -33.68 5.49 6.30
N PRO A 52 -34.18 6.58 5.69
CA PRO A 52 -33.93 6.87 4.29
C PRO A 52 -32.42 7.14 4.03
N PRO A 53 -31.92 6.91 2.80
CA PRO A 53 -30.51 7.07 2.50
C PRO A 53 -30.05 8.52 2.76
N PRO A 54 -28.92 8.73 3.46
CA PRO A 54 -28.41 10.07 3.72
C PRO A 54 -27.94 10.73 2.42
N GLN A 55 -28.23 12.03 2.31
CA GLN A 55 -27.77 12.84 1.17
C GLN A 55 -26.24 12.97 1.20
N ILE A 56 -25.63 12.85 0.03
CA ILE A 56 -24.18 13.01 -0.15
C ILE A 56 -23.79 14.46 0.17
N SER A 57 -22.97 14.62 1.20
CA SER A 57 -22.16 15.82 1.44
C SER A 57 -20.77 15.34 1.84
N GLY A 58 -19.76 15.69 1.04
CA GLY A 58 -18.38 15.35 1.35
C GLY A 58 -17.82 16.20 2.49
N ILE A 59 -16.85 15.63 3.20
CA ILE A 59 -15.73 16.22 3.97
C ILE A 59 -15.16 15.03 4.76
N GLY A 60 -13.93 14.62 4.45
CA GLY A 60 -13.22 13.56 5.18
C GLY A 60 -12.73 14.09 6.52
N GLN A 61 -12.93 13.33 7.60
CA GLN A 61 -12.61 13.75 8.97
C GLN A 61 -11.12 13.56 9.30
N ALA A 62 -10.59 14.43 10.16
CA ALA A 62 -9.27 14.25 10.77
C ALA A 62 -9.28 13.10 11.80
N HIS A 63 -8.24 12.28 11.82
CA HIS A 63 -8.07 11.24 12.84
C HIS A 63 -7.45 11.82 14.11
N ALA A 64 -8.18 11.71 15.24
CA ALA A 64 -7.68 12.07 16.56
C ALA A 64 -6.72 10.99 17.11
N VAL A 65 -5.59 11.42 17.69
CA VAL A 65 -4.59 10.54 18.32
C VAL A 65 -4.64 10.67 19.85
N PRO A 66 -4.81 9.57 20.63
CA PRO A 66 -4.73 9.60 22.09
C PRO A 66 -3.27 9.56 22.62
N PRO A 67 -3.00 10.06 23.85
CA PRO A 67 -1.64 10.28 24.36
C PRO A 67 -0.91 8.99 24.80
N PRO A 68 0.44 9.03 24.92
CA PRO A 68 1.25 7.83 25.06
C PRO A 68 1.32 7.28 26.49
N ILE A 69 1.30 5.95 26.62
CA ILE A 69 1.72 5.21 27.82
C ILE A 69 2.96 4.40 27.46
N SER A 70 4.09 4.66 28.12
CA SER A 70 5.35 3.93 27.87
C SER A 70 5.38 2.57 28.58
N PRO A 71 5.91 1.53 27.90
CA PRO A 71 6.63 0.46 28.58
C PRO A 71 8.06 0.28 28.01
N LYS A 72 8.99 -0.11 28.89
CA LYS A 72 10.38 -0.47 28.52
C LYS A 72 10.44 -1.85 27.82
N PRO A 73 11.51 -2.13 27.05
CA PRO A 73 11.47 -3.14 26.00
C PRO A 73 11.62 -4.57 26.54
N SER A 74 10.90 -5.51 25.91
CA SER A 74 11.26 -6.93 25.94
C SER A 74 11.67 -7.39 24.53
N ARG A 75 12.85 -8.00 24.41
CA ARG A 75 13.36 -8.52 23.13
C ARG A 75 12.65 -9.82 22.78
N LYS A 76 11.77 -9.81 21.76
CA LYS A 76 11.62 -10.83 20.70
C LYS A 76 10.36 -10.61 19.84
N LYS A 77 10.57 -10.45 18.53
CA LYS A 77 9.65 -10.70 17.39
C LYS A 77 8.17 -10.24 17.50
N LEU A 78 7.89 -9.12 16.83
CA LEU A 78 6.67 -8.77 16.06
C LEU A 78 7.23 -7.93 14.89
N VAL A 79 6.95 -8.12 13.59
CA VAL A 79 5.69 -8.39 12.87
C VAL A 79 4.66 -7.29 13.09
N GLY A 80 4.52 -6.43 12.07
CA GLY A 80 3.48 -5.40 11.99
C GLY A 80 4.05 -4.00 11.71
N VAL A 81 3.50 -3.36 10.67
CA VAL A 81 3.68 -1.95 10.27
C VAL A 81 5.04 -1.60 9.65
N LEU A 82 5.15 -1.72 8.32
CA LEU A 82 5.72 -0.68 7.41
C LEU A 82 5.65 -1.09 5.92
N VAL A 83 4.49 -0.88 5.28
CA VAL A 83 4.37 -0.57 3.83
C VAL A 83 3.15 0.33 3.64
N LEU A 84 3.31 1.64 3.88
CA LEU A 84 2.30 2.64 3.52
C LEU A 84 2.83 3.53 2.39
N LEU A 85 3.30 2.91 1.30
CA LEU A 85 3.82 3.60 0.10
C LEU A 85 3.38 2.94 -1.22
N VAL A 86 2.17 2.38 -1.27
CA VAL A 86 1.47 2.05 -2.54
C VAL A 86 0.02 2.60 -2.54
N LEU A 87 -0.23 3.67 -1.76
CA LEU A 87 -1.56 4.31 -1.63
C LEU A 87 -1.63 5.72 -2.25
N ILE A 88 -0.85 5.97 -3.32
CA ILE A 88 -0.94 7.18 -4.16
C ILE A 88 -1.37 6.83 -5.61
N ALA A 89 -1.76 5.58 -5.87
CA ALA A 89 -2.29 5.12 -7.16
C ALA A 89 -3.78 4.72 -7.13
N ALA A 90 -4.55 5.20 -6.15
CA ALA A 90 -5.98 4.90 -6.02
C ALA A 90 -6.82 6.18 -5.88
N VAL A 91 -7.82 6.32 -6.76
CA VAL A 91 -8.82 7.42 -6.86
C VAL A 91 -8.26 8.69 -7.51
N PRO A 92 -8.73 9.05 -8.74
CA PRO A 92 -10.15 9.30 -8.99
C PRO A 92 -10.82 8.41 -10.05
N LEU A 93 -11.27 7.20 -9.65
CA LEU A 93 -12.25 6.43 -10.42
C LEU A 93 -13.71 6.68 -9.97
N THR A 94 -13.95 7.65 -9.08
CA THR A 94 -15.24 7.86 -8.39
C THR A 94 -16.12 8.97 -8.97
N VAL A 95 -15.69 9.71 -10.00
CA VAL A 95 -16.46 10.86 -10.54
C VAL A 95 -17.19 10.55 -11.87
N PHE A 96 -16.87 9.45 -12.56
CA PHE A 96 -17.52 9.13 -13.85
C PHE A 96 -18.81 8.28 -13.76
N ILE A 97 -19.14 7.73 -12.57
CA ILE A 97 -20.37 6.96 -12.35
C ILE A 97 -21.54 7.88 -11.95
N SER A 98 -22.03 8.69 -12.89
CA SER A 98 -23.26 9.48 -12.66
C SER A 98 -24.12 9.78 -13.90
N ARG A 99 -23.80 9.22 -15.08
CA ARG A 99 -24.59 9.47 -16.32
C ARG A 99 -25.00 8.25 -17.16
N GLN A 100 -24.74 7.02 -16.71
CA GLN A 100 -25.21 5.81 -17.41
C GLN A 100 -26.42 5.10 -16.77
N GLN A 101 -26.88 5.52 -15.58
CA GLN A 101 -28.12 5.02 -14.98
C GLN A 101 -29.38 5.62 -15.60
N GLN A 102 -29.55 5.49 -16.92
CA GLN A 102 -30.87 5.57 -17.57
C GLN A 102 -30.87 4.98 -18.99
N ASN A 103 -30.46 3.71 -19.12
CA ASN A 103 -30.92 2.83 -20.19
C ASN A 103 -31.18 1.44 -19.61
N VAL A 104 -32.39 1.23 -19.09
CA VAL A 104 -32.85 -0.09 -18.67
C VAL A 104 -33.15 -0.91 -19.93
N GLN A 105 -32.16 -1.65 -20.41
CA GLN A 105 -32.39 -2.82 -21.25
C GLN A 105 -32.13 -4.07 -20.41
N GLN A 106 -32.90 -5.11 -20.69
CA GLN A 106 -32.96 -6.33 -19.89
C GLN A 106 -31.63 -7.10 -20.00
N GLU A 107 -30.77 -6.97 -19.00
CA GLU A 107 -29.64 -7.89 -18.87
C GLU A 107 -30.16 -9.31 -18.67
N ALA A 108 -29.70 -10.23 -19.53
CA ALA A 108 -29.80 -11.65 -19.26
C ALA A 108 -29.08 -11.96 -17.94
N ALA A 109 -29.50 -13.02 -17.25
CA ALA A 109 -28.86 -13.43 -15.99
C ALA A 109 -27.33 -13.48 -16.17
N PRO A 110 -26.54 -12.88 -15.26
CA PRO A 110 -25.11 -12.71 -15.45
C PRO A 110 -24.46 -14.07 -15.73
N GLN A 111 -23.81 -14.18 -16.88
CA GLN A 111 -23.11 -15.40 -17.26
C GLN A 111 -21.99 -15.63 -16.24
N GLN A 112 -22.05 -16.76 -15.52
CA GLN A 112 -20.97 -17.16 -14.63
C GLN A 112 -19.73 -17.47 -15.47
N VAL A 113 -18.79 -16.52 -15.47
CA VAL A 113 -17.46 -16.67 -16.05
C VAL A 113 -16.74 -17.82 -15.34
N LYS A 114 -16.14 -18.71 -16.13
CA LYS A 114 -15.40 -19.89 -15.66
C LYS A 114 -13.91 -19.69 -15.88
N ASP A 115 -13.12 -20.49 -15.18
CA ASP A 115 -11.66 -20.38 -15.14
C ASP A 115 -11.00 -20.40 -16.54
N GLY A 116 -11.55 -21.16 -17.49
CA GLY A 116 -11.06 -21.20 -18.87
C GLY A 116 -11.68 -20.19 -19.85
N ASP A 117 -12.59 -19.31 -19.39
CA ASP A 117 -13.19 -18.28 -20.24
C ASP A 117 -12.20 -17.11 -20.39
N VAL A 118 -12.04 -16.60 -21.61
CA VAL A 118 -11.16 -15.45 -21.91
C VAL A 118 -11.83 -14.16 -21.44
N VAL A 119 -11.22 -13.51 -20.45
CA VAL A 119 -11.73 -12.34 -19.75
C VAL A 119 -11.22 -11.01 -20.31
N PHE A 120 -10.02 -10.99 -20.89
CA PHE A 120 -9.54 -9.88 -21.71
C PHE A 120 -8.47 -10.33 -22.71
N GLU A 121 -8.19 -9.48 -23.69
CA GLU A 121 -7.19 -9.72 -24.75
C GLU A 121 -6.31 -8.47 -24.92
N ILE A 122 -4.99 -8.65 -24.99
CA ILE A 122 -3.99 -7.58 -25.19
C ILE A 122 -3.18 -7.91 -26.44
N GLY A 123 -3.38 -7.11 -27.50
CA GLY A 123 -2.89 -7.47 -28.83
C GLY A 123 -3.40 -8.85 -29.27
N ASP A 124 -2.49 -9.77 -29.56
CA ASP A 124 -2.79 -11.16 -29.92
C ASP A 124 -2.79 -12.14 -28.71
N LYS A 125 -2.51 -11.67 -27.49
CA LYS A 125 -2.56 -12.51 -26.27
C LYS A 125 -3.96 -12.53 -25.67
N GLN A 126 -4.40 -13.70 -25.24
CA GLN A 126 -5.67 -13.91 -24.54
C GLN A 126 -5.41 -14.30 -23.09
N PHE A 127 -6.17 -13.72 -22.15
CA PHE A 127 -6.07 -13.98 -20.72
C PHE A 127 -7.40 -14.49 -20.18
N THR A 128 -7.33 -15.50 -19.33
CA THR A 128 -8.45 -16.24 -18.78
C THR A 128 -8.73 -15.86 -17.33
N LEU A 129 -9.88 -16.28 -16.80
CA LEU A 129 -10.17 -16.10 -15.38
C LEU A 129 -9.17 -16.86 -14.48
N ALA A 130 -8.58 -17.96 -14.96
CA ALA A 130 -7.51 -18.66 -14.24
C ALA A 130 -6.26 -17.76 -14.04
N ASP A 131 -5.83 -17.05 -15.09
CA ASP A 131 -4.66 -16.14 -15.02
C ASP A 131 -4.92 -14.97 -14.04
N VAL A 132 -6.15 -14.43 -14.04
CA VAL A 132 -6.58 -13.41 -13.07
C VAL A 132 -6.57 -13.95 -11.63
N LYS A 133 -6.98 -15.20 -11.42
CA LYS A 133 -6.94 -15.85 -10.10
C LYS A 133 -5.51 -16.14 -9.63
N GLU A 134 -4.59 -16.45 -10.53
CA GLU A 134 -3.17 -16.63 -10.21
C GLU A 134 -2.57 -15.32 -9.65
N VAL A 135 -2.81 -14.18 -10.31
CA VAL A 135 -2.40 -12.86 -9.78
C VAL A 135 -3.06 -12.55 -8.44
N ALA A 136 -4.33 -12.91 -8.26
CA ALA A 136 -5.03 -12.67 -6.99
C ALA A 136 -4.42 -13.48 -5.83
N LEU A 137 -3.95 -14.72 -6.07
CA LEU A 137 -3.32 -15.57 -5.06
C LEU A 137 -1.97 -15.03 -4.55
N GLU A 138 -1.36 -14.03 -5.21
CA GLU A 138 -0.16 -13.36 -4.72
C GLU A 138 -0.42 -12.52 -3.45
N GLN A 139 -1.65 -12.02 -3.26
CA GLN A 139 -2.02 -11.09 -2.19
C GLN A 139 -3.22 -11.55 -1.35
N TYR A 140 -4.07 -12.43 -1.86
CA TYR A 140 -5.34 -12.84 -1.26
C TYR A 140 -5.40 -14.34 -0.95
N SER A 141 -6.19 -14.72 0.05
CA SER A 141 -6.37 -16.14 0.38
C SER A 141 -7.21 -16.87 -0.68
N GLU A 142 -7.05 -18.19 -0.82
CA GLU A 142 -7.85 -19.01 -1.76
C GLU A 142 -9.37 -18.79 -1.63
N SER A 143 -9.86 -18.49 -0.42
CA SER A 143 -11.27 -18.18 -0.15
C SER A 143 -11.72 -16.79 -0.63
N ASP A 144 -10.81 -15.83 -0.77
CA ASP A 144 -11.11 -14.46 -1.20
C ASP A 144 -11.01 -14.32 -2.73
N VAL A 145 -10.17 -15.13 -3.38
CA VAL A 145 -9.91 -15.12 -4.84
C VAL A 145 -11.16 -15.47 -5.68
N ILE A 146 -12.20 -16.06 -5.08
CA ILE A 146 -13.51 -16.24 -5.74
C ILE A 146 -14.38 -14.97 -5.74
N SER A 147 -14.00 -13.92 -5.02
CA SER A 147 -14.71 -12.64 -4.98
C SER A 147 -14.56 -11.86 -6.28
N LYS A 148 -15.68 -11.33 -6.77
CA LYS A 148 -15.77 -10.46 -7.95
C LYS A 148 -14.90 -9.20 -7.80
N ASP A 149 -14.82 -8.64 -6.60
CA ASP A 149 -14.05 -7.42 -6.35
C ASP A 149 -12.54 -7.70 -6.41
N VAL A 150 -12.10 -8.81 -5.77
CA VAL A 150 -10.71 -9.29 -5.82
C VAL A 150 -10.30 -9.64 -7.25
N GLN A 151 -11.18 -10.30 -8.01
CA GLN A 151 -10.93 -10.64 -9.41
C GLN A 151 -10.84 -9.40 -10.32
N ASN A 152 -11.67 -8.37 -10.10
CA ASN A 152 -11.55 -7.13 -10.88
C ASN A 152 -10.24 -6.38 -10.56
N ILE A 153 -9.83 -6.32 -9.28
CA ILE A 153 -8.53 -5.76 -8.87
C ILE A 153 -7.38 -6.55 -9.52
N ALA A 154 -7.37 -7.87 -9.42
CA ALA A 154 -6.32 -8.72 -10.00
C ALA A 154 -6.29 -8.67 -11.54
N LYS A 155 -7.46 -8.50 -12.18
CA LYS A 155 -7.55 -8.28 -13.64
C LYS A 155 -6.90 -6.95 -14.03
N ASP A 156 -7.19 -5.86 -13.31
CA ASP A 156 -6.58 -4.56 -13.56
C ASP A 156 -5.06 -4.60 -13.36
N ILE A 157 -4.58 -5.29 -12.31
CA ILE A 157 -3.14 -5.55 -12.08
C ILE A 157 -2.53 -6.34 -13.24
N LEU A 158 -3.16 -7.42 -13.70
CA LEU A 158 -2.62 -8.24 -14.80
C LEU A 158 -2.57 -7.45 -16.13
N ILE A 159 -3.58 -6.64 -16.41
CA ILE A 159 -3.61 -5.73 -17.57
C ILE A 159 -2.43 -4.73 -17.50
N GLU A 160 -2.21 -4.11 -16.33
CA GLU A 160 -1.09 -3.19 -16.13
C GLU A 160 0.27 -3.89 -16.33
N ARG A 161 0.45 -5.07 -15.72
CA ARG A 161 1.69 -5.87 -15.82
C ARG A 161 2.04 -6.20 -17.27
N GLU A 162 1.06 -6.59 -18.08
CA GLU A 162 1.28 -6.89 -19.50
C GLU A 162 1.58 -5.65 -20.35
N ILE A 163 0.93 -4.52 -20.06
CA ILE A 163 1.25 -3.23 -20.70
C ILE A 163 2.69 -2.80 -20.35
N LEU A 164 3.11 -2.96 -19.09
CA LEU A 164 4.48 -2.70 -18.65
C LEU A 164 5.49 -3.63 -19.34
N ASN A 165 5.22 -4.93 -19.43
CA ASN A 165 6.09 -5.91 -20.12
C ASN A 165 6.28 -5.57 -21.61
N LEU A 166 5.20 -5.21 -22.31
CA LEU A 166 5.24 -4.78 -23.71
C LEU A 166 6.06 -3.50 -23.88
N THR A 167 5.80 -2.49 -23.04
CA THR A 167 6.51 -1.20 -23.07
C THR A 167 7.99 -1.35 -22.76
N ALA A 168 8.35 -2.19 -21.78
CA ALA A 168 9.73 -2.46 -21.44
C ALA A 168 10.49 -3.15 -22.58
N THR A 169 9.82 -4.08 -23.27
CA THR A 169 10.36 -4.75 -24.48
C THR A 169 10.56 -3.76 -25.64
N GLU A 170 9.60 -2.85 -25.87
CA GLU A 170 9.71 -1.77 -26.89
C GLU A 170 10.92 -0.87 -26.63
N LEU A 171 11.14 -0.48 -25.38
CA LEU A 171 12.13 0.51 -24.98
C LEU A 171 13.51 -0.08 -24.62
N GLY A 172 13.62 -1.40 -24.49
CA GLY A 172 14.81 -2.07 -23.96
C GLY A 172 15.05 -1.80 -22.47
N ILE A 173 14.00 -1.55 -21.70
CA ILE A 173 14.08 -1.38 -20.24
C ILE A 173 14.20 -2.76 -19.60
N SER A 174 15.13 -2.88 -18.65
CA SER A 174 15.30 -4.07 -17.81
C SER A 174 15.35 -3.70 -16.33
N VAL A 175 14.95 -4.66 -15.50
CA VAL A 175 15.11 -4.64 -14.04
C VAL A 175 16.05 -5.79 -13.68
N SER A 176 17.09 -5.53 -12.90
CA SER A 176 18.07 -6.56 -12.53
C SER A 176 17.60 -7.41 -11.34
N SER A 177 18.31 -8.50 -11.04
CA SER A 177 18.13 -9.25 -9.79
C SER A 177 18.37 -8.35 -8.59
N GLU A 178 19.50 -7.64 -8.61
CA GLU A 178 19.99 -6.86 -7.47
C GLU A 178 19.05 -5.69 -7.13
N GLU A 179 18.45 -5.04 -8.13
CA GLU A 179 17.43 -4.01 -7.90
C GLU A 179 16.16 -4.57 -7.23
N ARG A 180 15.70 -5.76 -7.67
CA ARG A 180 14.51 -6.41 -7.09
C ARG A 180 14.76 -6.89 -5.68
N ASP A 181 15.89 -7.56 -5.46
CA ASP A 181 16.26 -8.15 -4.18
C ASP A 181 16.39 -7.05 -3.12
N ALA A 182 17.03 -5.92 -3.47
CA ALA A 182 17.15 -4.75 -2.61
C ALA A 182 15.78 -4.12 -2.28
N LEU A 183 14.90 -3.93 -3.28
CA LEU A 183 13.57 -3.39 -3.02
C LEU A 183 12.72 -4.35 -2.19
N ALA A 184 12.74 -5.66 -2.48
CA ALA A 184 11.99 -6.67 -1.74
C ALA A 184 12.47 -6.81 -0.28
N GLU A 185 13.78 -6.71 -0.02
CA GLU A 185 14.33 -6.72 1.34
C GLU A 185 13.88 -5.49 2.16
N VAL A 186 13.96 -4.29 1.57
CA VAL A 186 13.61 -3.03 2.26
C VAL A 186 12.10 -2.85 2.45
N SER A 187 11.30 -3.23 1.44
CA SER A 187 9.84 -3.04 1.46
C SER A 187 9.05 -4.25 1.96
N GLY A 188 9.66 -5.43 2.11
CA GLY A 188 8.94 -6.67 2.42
C GLY A 188 7.95 -7.13 1.34
N MET A 189 7.99 -6.53 0.14
CA MET A 189 7.24 -6.97 -1.05
C MET A 189 7.71 -8.34 -1.54
N SER A 190 6.88 -9.02 -2.34
CA SER A 190 7.34 -10.19 -3.11
C SER A 190 8.32 -9.78 -4.23
N GLU A 191 9.20 -10.68 -4.67
CA GLU A 191 10.09 -10.43 -5.82
C GLU A 191 9.35 -10.00 -7.09
N ASN A 192 8.14 -10.54 -7.30
CA ASN A 192 7.30 -10.23 -8.46
C ASN A 192 6.67 -8.82 -8.35
N GLU A 193 6.22 -8.45 -7.16
CA GLU A 193 5.72 -7.10 -6.86
C GLU A 193 6.84 -6.05 -6.98
N ALA A 194 8.02 -6.34 -6.41
CA ALA A 194 9.21 -5.51 -6.56
C ALA A 194 9.61 -5.34 -8.04
N TYR A 195 9.58 -6.42 -8.84
CA TYR A 195 9.82 -6.34 -10.29
C TYR A 195 8.88 -5.36 -10.98
N TYR A 196 7.57 -5.49 -10.78
CA TYR A 196 6.60 -4.61 -11.46
C TYR A 196 6.60 -3.18 -10.91
N GLN A 197 6.92 -2.96 -9.64
CA GLN A 197 7.09 -1.62 -9.07
C GLN A 197 8.31 -0.91 -9.68
N LEU A 198 9.45 -1.59 -9.82
CA LEU A 198 10.64 -1.05 -10.51
C LEU A 198 10.40 -0.84 -12.01
N LEU A 199 9.64 -1.74 -12.65
CA LEU A 199 9.27 -1.62 -14.05
C LEU A 199 8.34 -0.41 -14.28
N ARG A 200 7.38 -0.20 -13.38
CA ARG A 200 6.51 0.98 -13.33
C ARG A 200 7.33 2.25 -13.24
N GLU A 201 8.24 2.38 -12.26
CA GLU A 201 9.07 3.58 -12.10
C GLU A 201 9.91 3.87 -13.37
N LYS A 202 10.59 2.86 -13.92
CA LYS A 202 11.40 3.01 -15.13
C LYS A 202 10.57 3.40 -16.36
N VAL A 203 9.34 2.90 -16.47
CA VAL A 203 8.40 3.28 -17.53
C VAL A 203 7.84 4.70 -17.31
N THR A 204 7.53 5.10 -16.07
CA THR A 204 7.17 6.48 -15.73
C THR A 204 8.26 7.44 -16.17
N ILE A 205 9.52 7.18 -15.80
CA ILE A 205 10.68 7.97 -16.22
C ILE A 205 10.78 8.08 -17.76
N ALA A 206 10.46 7.01 -18.49
CA ALA A 206 10.56 7.00 -19.95
C ALA A 206 9.36 7.63 -20.71
N LYS A 207 8.15 7.66 -20.13
CA LYS A 207 6.89 7.98 -20.84
C LYS A 207 6.06 9.11 -20.20
N VAL A 208 6.39 9.56 -18.99
CA VAL A 208 5.63 10.55 -18.21
C VAL A 208 6.46 11.83 -18.02
N ARG A 209 5.76 12.96 -17.93
CA ARG A 209 6.33 14.25 -17.54
C ARG A 209 6.52 14.27 -16.02
N TYR A 210 7.78 14.19 -15.57
CA TYR A 210 8.12 14.12 -14.16
C TYR A 210 9.25 15.10 -13.79
N LEU A 211 9.41 15.30 -12.48
CA LEU A 211 10.50 16.01 -11.86
C LEU A 211 10.98 15.16 -10.67
N LYS A 212 12.26 14.76 -10.64
CA LYS A 212 12.86 14.17 -9.44
C LYS A 212 13.47 15.29 -8.61
N ALA A 213 13.09 15.40 -7.34
CA ALA A 213 13.59 16.44 -6.45
C ALA A 213 13.70 15.97 -5.00
N ILE A 214 14.65 16.58 -4.30
CA ILE A 214 14.72 16.54 -2.85
C ILE A 214 13.86 17.68 -2.33
N SER A 215 12.93 17.43 -1.41
CA SER A 215 12.14 18.47 -0.75
C SER A 215 12.41 18.58 0.75
N ILE A 216 12.46 19.81 1.27
CA ILE A 216 12.36 20.11 2.70
C ILE A 216 11.28 21.16 2.87
N GLY A 217 10.25 20.83 3.63
CA GLY A 217 9.11 21.71 3.90
C GLY A 217 8.68 21.66 5.35
N TYR A 218 7.82 22.58 5.74
CA TYR A 218 7.01 22.43 6.95
C TYR A 218 5.54 22.47 6.59
N TRP A 219 4.70 21.86 7.42
CA TRP A 219 3.26 21.95 7.30
C TRP A 219 2.65 22.47 8.60
N VAL A 220 1.68 23.37 8.44
CA VAL A 220 0.71 23.74 9.48
C VAL A 220 -0.69 23.73 8.87
N PRO A 221 -1.76 23.50 9.65
CA PRO A 221 -3.12 23.59 9.14
C PRO A 221 -3.42 24.97 8.56
N PRO A 222 -3.89 25.09 7.30
CA PRO A 222 -4.38 26.35 6.75
C PRO A 222 -5.32 27.11 7.70
N PRO A 223 -5.20 28.45 7.82
CA PRO A 223 -6.03 29.25 8.71
C PRO A 223 -7.55 29.07 8.51
N ARG A 224 -7.99 28.73 7.30
CA ARG A 224 -9.40 28.41 7.00
C ARG A 224 -9.92 27.23 7.81
N PHE A 225 -9.16 26.13 7.93
CA PHE A 225 -9.59 24.95 8.69
C PHE A 225 -9.72 25.25 10.19
N ILE A 226 -8.81 26.07 10.74
CA ILE A 226 -8.84 26.50 12.15
C ILE A 226 -10.09 27.37 12.44
N GLN A 227 -10.56 28.13 11.45
CA GLN A 227 -11.75 28.98 11.54
C GLN A 227 -13.06 28.21 11.28
N GLU A 228 -13.07 27.28 10.33
CA GLU A 228 -14.22 26.46 9.95
C GLU A 228 -14.50 25.33 10.96
N GLN A 229 -13.46 24.80 11.61
CA GLN A 229 -13.53 23.73 12.61
C GLN A 229 -13.00 24.21 13.99
N PRO A 230 -13.59 25.27 14.58
CA PRO A 230 -13.01 25.96 15.74
C PRO A 230 -12.98 25.09 17.01
N THR A 231 -13.77 24.01 17.06
CA THR A 231 -13.87 23.04 18.15
C THR A 231 -12.88 21.88 18.05
N GLU A 232 -12.25 21.64 16.90
CA GLU A 232 -11.30 20.53 16.72
C GLU A 232 -9.90 20.86 17.27
N PHE A 233 -9.60 22.14 17.45
CA PHE A 233 -8.31 22.63 17.94
C PHE A 233 -8.42 23.27 19.33
N THR A 234 -7.68 22.74 20.32
CA THR A 234 -7.53 23.36 21.64
C THR A 234 -6.77 24.69 21.55
N SER A 235 -6.82 25.50 22.61
CA SER A 235 -6.03 26.74 22.69
C SER A 235 -4.52 26.46 22.63
N GLU A 236 -4.05 25.36 23.19
CA GLU A 236 -2.64 24.95 23.15
C GLU A 236 -2.23 24.58 21.71
N GLN A 237 -3.06 23.82 21.00
CA GLN A 237 -2.82 23.49 19.59
C GLN A 237 -2.81 24.74 18.69
N LYS A 238 -3.73 25.70 18.93
CA LYS A 238 -3.75 26.97 18.19
C LYS A 238 -2.48 27.79 18.41
N ASN A 239 -1.97 27.84 19.64
CA ASN A 239 -0.69 28.49 19.95
C ASN A 239 0.48 27.77 19.27
N GLN A 240 0.55 26.44 19.36
CA GLN A 240 1.59 25.63 18.71
C GLN A 240 1.61 25.83 17.19
N ILE A 241 0.44 25.85 16.54
CA ILE A 241 0.32 26.12 15.10
C ILE A 241 0.83 27.53 14.76
N GLN A 242 0.56 28.52 15.60
CA GLN A 242 1.05 29.88 15.40
C GLN A 242 2.58 29.98 15.60
N GLU A 243 3.13 29.31 16.61
CA GLU A 243 4.58 29.22 16.86
C GLU A 243 5.30 28.53 15.70
N GLN A 244 4.75 27.41 15.19
CA GLN A 244 5.23 26.73 13.99
C GLN A 244 5.15 27.61 12.75
N GLY A 245 4.07 28.36 12.57
CA GLY A 245 3.93 29.32 11.47
C GLY A 245 4.98 30.43 11.49
N VAL A 246 5.38 30.90 12.68
CA VAL A 246 6.43 31.93 12.85
C VAL A 246 7.84 31.35 12.67
N ALA A 247 8.07 30.11 13.15
CA ALA A 247 9.34 29.40 12.98
C ALA A 247 9.56 28.89 11.54
N GLY A 248 8.48 28.74 10.76
CA GLY A 248 8.51 28.25 9.38
C GLY A 248 9.34 29.10 8.42
N ASP A 249 9.13 30.41 8.41
CA ASP A 249 9.85 31.34 7.52
C ASP A 249 11.39 31.23 7.65
N PRO A 250 12.03 31.36 8.85
CA PRO A 250 13.49 31.24 8.98
C PRO A 250 14.03 29.83 8.71
N ALA A 251 13.23 28.79 8.98
CA ALA A 251 13.57 27.40 8.65
C ALA A 251 13.64 27.16 7.14
N ILE A 252 12.69 27.70 6.40
CA ILE A 252 12.62 27.61 4.93
C ILE A 252 13.69 28.48 4.27
N ASP A 253 13.96 29.68 4.80
CA ASP A 253 15.12 30.48 4.38
C ASP A 253 16.45 29.72 4.59
N GLN A 254 16.59 28.95 5.68
CA GLN A 254 17.76 28.09 5.90
C GLN A 254 17.80 26.94 4.89
N ALA A 255 16.67 26.28 4.59
CA ALA A 255 16.58 25.23 3.58
C ALA A 255 16.97 25.75 2.19
N GLU A 256 16.36 26.84 1.73
CA GLU A 256 16.58 27.46 0.42
C GLU A 256 18.06 27.81 0.18
N ARG A 257 18.72 28.42 1.17
CA ARG A 257 20.15 28.77 1.08
C ARG A 257 21.09 27.55 1.10
N SER A 258 20.69 26.44 1.72
CA SER A 258 21.61 25.33 2.03
C SER A 258 21.44 24.13 1.11
N LEU A 259 20.21 23.82 0.69
CA LEU A 259 19.84 22.59 -0.03
C LEU A 259 20.64 22.42 -1.33
N GLY A 260 20.92 23.51 -2.04
CA GLY A 260 21.81 23.54 -3.21
C GLY A 260 23.19 22.91 -2.93
N SER A 261 23.78 23.19 -1.77
CA SER A 261 25.13 22.76 -1.37
C SER A 261 25.21 21.44 -0.59
N VAL A 262 24.08 20.95 -0.07
CA VAL A 262 24.03 19.79 0.83
C VAL A 262 23.96 18.47 0.05
N GLN A 263 24.66 17.45 0.57
CA GLN A 263 24.67 16.08 0.04
C GLN A 263 23.58 15.18 0.64
N ASN A 264 23.21 15.37 1.91
CA ASN A 264 22.18 14.58 2.60
C ASN A 264 21.09 15.50 3.20
N PRO A 265 19.82 15.41 2.76
CA PRO A 265 18.78 16.35 3.18
C PRO A 265 18.33 16.18 4.63
N LEU A 266 18.33 14.94 5.16
CA LEU A 266 17.98 14.67 6.56
C LEU A 266 18.93 15.40 7.53
N THR A 267 20.21 15.51 7.20
CA THR A 267 21.20 16.25 7.98
C THR A 267 20.86 17.75 8.04
N LEU A 268 20.43 18.34 6.92
CA LEU A 268 19.98 19.73 6.87
C LEU A 268 18.68 19.92 7.66
N ALA A 269 17.69 19.04 7.47
CA ALA A 269 16.42 19.11 8.18
C ALA A 269 16.59 18.97 9.71
N ARG A 270 17.47 18.06 10.16
CA ARG A 270 17.86 17.92 11.57
C ARG A 270 18.52 19.18 12.12
N SER A 271 19.39 19.83 11.34
CA SER A 271 19.97 21.13 11.73
C SER A 271 18.92 22.24 11.79
N ILE A 272 17.94 22.26 10.88
CA ILE A 272 16.83 23.22 10.88
C ILE A 272 15.95 23.03 12.13
N ALA A 273 15.56 21.78 12.44
CA ALA A 273 14.77 21.45 13.62
C ALA A 273 15.51 21.73 14.95
N ALA A 274 16.84 21.56 14.99
CA ALA A 274 17.64 21.93 16.15
C ALA A 274 17.71 23.46 16.38
N ASN A 275 17.62 24.25 15.30
CA ASN A 275 17.57 25.71 15.36
C ASN A 275 16.15 26.25 15.62
N ASN A 276 15.11 25.48 15.27
CA ASN A 276 13.69 25.85 15.36
C ASN A 276 12.89 24.70 16.01
N PRO A 277 13.02 24.48 17.35
CA PRO A 277 12.45 23.32 18.02
C PRO A 277 10.93 23.17 17.89
N GLU A 278 10.22 24.28 17.67
CA GLU A 278 8.77 24.37 17.44
C GLU A 278 8.34 23.54 16.22
N LEU A 279 9.20 23.47 15.20
CA LEU A 279 9.00 22.71 13.96
C LEU A 279 9.37 21.22 14.06
N SER A 280 9.82 20.72 15.21
CA SER A 280 10.15 19.30 15.37
C SER A 280 9.01 18.35 14.97
N ASP A 281 7.77 18.78 15.18
CA ASP A 281 6.53 18.09 14.76
C ASP A 281 5.92 18.62 13.44
N GLY A 282 6.50 19.64 12.82
CA GLY A 282 5.97 20.26 11.59
C GLY A 282 6.84 20.09 10.34
N LEU A 283 8.14 19.80 10.51
CA LEU A 283 9.10 19.69 9.42
C LEU A 283 9.03 18.32 8.73
N ALA A 284 9.13 18.31 7.40
CA ALA A 284 9.16 17.14 6.56
C ALA A 284 10.32 17.18 5.57
N VAL A 285 10.82 16.00 5.20
CA VAL A 285 11.77 15.78 4.12
C VAL A 285 11.13 14.81 3.14
N ASN A 286 11.11 15.14 1.85
CA ASN A 286 10.52 14.26 0.82
C ASN A 286 9.07 13.83 1.12
N GLY A 287 8.31 14.69 1.82
CA GLY A 287 6.95 14.41 2.28
C GLY A 287 6.84 13.67 3.62
N TYR A 288 7.91 13.01 4.09
CA TYR A 288 7.94 12.31 5.37
C TYR A 288 8.21 13.26 6.53
N LYS A 289 7.35 13.22 7.55
CA LYS A 289 7.53 13.98 8.79
C LYS A 289 8.84 13.57 9.48
N LEU A 290 9.73 14.54 9.74
CA LEU A 290 11.08 14.28 10.25
C LEU A 290 11.08 13.48 11.57
N SER A 291 10.11 13.72 12.45
CA SER A 291 9.97 13.00 13.73
C SER A 291 9.62 11.52 13.59
N SER A 292 9.11 11.11 12.42
CA SER A 292 8.58 9.77 12.17
C SER A 292 9.54 8.87 11.41
N ILE A 293 10.65 9.42 10.91
CA ILE A 293 11.67 8.69 10.14
C ILE A 293 12.48 7.80 11.09
N ALA A 294 12.43 6.49 10.86
CA ALA A 294 13.25 5.51 11.54
C ALA A 294 14.68 5.48 10.99
N ALA A 295 15.64 4.97 11.77
CA ALA A 295 17.06 4.99 11.42
C ALA A 295 17.41 4.09 10.22
N ASP A 296 16.58 3.07 9.98
CA ASP A 296 16.61 2.13 8.85
C ASP A 296 15.92 2.66 7.58
N GLU A 297 15.19 3.78 7.67
CA GLU A 297 14.55 4.46 6.53
C GLU A 297 15.38 5.65 6.01
N GLU A 298 16.46 6.03 6.71
CA GLU A 298 17.21 7.27 6.42
C GLU A 298 17.83 7.31 5.03
N ASP A 299 18.37 6.20 4.55
CA ASP A 299 19.00 6.13 3.22
C ASP A 299 17.94 6.28 2.12
N LEU A 300 16.80 5.57 2.24
CA LEU A 300 15.68 5.65 1.30
C LEU A 300 15.11 7.08 1.24
N ILE A 301 14.82 7.69 2.38
CA ILE A 301 14.22 9.03 2.45
C ILE A 301 15.23 10.14 2.10
N SER A 302 16.53 9.83 2.02
CA SER A 302 17.55 10.78 1.55
C SER A 302 17.60 10.91 0.02
N GLU A 303 17.04 9.96 -0.73
CA GLU A 303 17.01 9.99 -2.20
C GLU A 303 15.99 11.00 -2.76
N PRO A 304 16.14 11.47 -4.01
CA PRO A 304 15.18 12.40 -4.61
C PRO A 304 13.86 11.70 -4.97
N GLU A 305 12.73 12.22 -4.49
CA GLU A 305 11.39 11.74 -4.80
C GLU A 305 10.98 12.06 -6.25
N LEU A 306 10.20 11.17 -6.87
CA LEU A 306 9.63 11.38 -8.19
C LEU A 306 8.25 12.02 -8.09
N TYR A 307 8.11 13.21 -8.66
CA TYR A 307 6.83 13.91 -8.76
C TYR A 307 6.36 13.93 -10.21
N GLU A 308 5.10 13.57 -10.45
CA GLU A 308 4.46 13.61 -11.77
C GLU A 308 3.78 14.96 -12.03
N TYR A 309 3.64 15.37 -13.29
CA TYR A 309 2.97 16.65 -13.60
C TYR A 309 1.51 16.68 -13.11
N SER A 310 0.74 15.61 -13.34
CA SER A 310 -0.65 15.50 -12.88
C SER A 310 -0.76 14.85 -11.48
N ASP A 311 0.26 14.94 -10.62
CA ASP A 311 0.18 14.48 -9.24
C ASP A 311 -0.99 15.17 -8.51
N SER A 312 -1.92 14.37 -7.98
CA SER A 312 -3.14 14.84 -7.33
C SER A 312 -2.91 15.54 -6.00
N ASN A 313 -1.71 15.41 -5.42
CA ASN A 313 -1.31 16.09 -4.19
C ASN A 313 -0.91 17.55 -4.41
N PHE A 314 -0.69 17.97 -5.66
CA PHE A 314 -0.34 19.35 -5.99
C PHE A 314 -1.56 20.18 -6.39
N ASP A 315 -1.73 21.31 -5.72
CA ASP A 315 -2.56 22.40 -6.23
C ASP A 315 -1.98 22.99 -7.53
N ASP A 316 -2.80 23.75 -8.24
CA ASP A 316 -2.45 24.33 -9.53
C ASP A 316 -1.23 25.25 -9.48
N ASP A 317 -1.03 26.03 -8.41
CA ASP A 317 0.08 26.97 -8.30
C ASP A 317 1.39 26.22 -7.98
N THR A 318 1.35 25.24 -7.08
CA THR A 318 2.47 24.32 -6.80
C THR A 318 2.91 23.60 -8.08
N ARG A 319 1.96 23.00 -8.81
CA ARG A 319 2.22 22.29 -10.07
C ARG A 319 2.78 23.24 -11.14
N ASN A 320 2.18 24.41 -11.33
CA ASN A 320 2.65 25.39 -12.31
C ASN A 320 4.05 25.92 -11.97
N THR A 321 4.40 26.01 -10.69
CA THR A 321 5.72 26.45 -10.21
C THR A 321 6.79 25.39 -10.44
N LEU A 322 6.53 24.14 -10.02
CA LEU A 322 7.49 23.02 -10.17
C LEU A 322 7.68 22.59 -11.63
N PHE A 323 6.65 22.73 -12.47
CA PHE A 323 6.68 22.33 -13.87
C PHE A 323 6.63 23.51 -14.85
N ALA A 324 7.09 24.71 -14.44
CA ALA A 324 7.28 25.82 -15.38
C ALA A 324 8.39 25.49 -16.41
N GLN A 325 8.27 26.02 -17.64
CA GLN A 325 9.27 25.81 -18.70
C GLN A 325 10.67 26.33 -18.36
N SER A 326 10.77 27.24 -17.38
CA SER A 326 12.03 27.78 -16.86
C SER A 326 12.72 26.87 -15.85
N VAL A 327 12.07 25.80 -15.39
CA VAL A 327 12.63 24.90 -14.37
C VAL A 327 13.76 24.06 -14.96
N ALA A 328 14.91 24.07 -14.29
CA ALA A 328 16.14 23.41 -14.71
C ALA A 328 16.72 22.50 -13.62
N LYS A 329 17.56 21.55 -14.02
CA LYS A 329 18.33 20.71 -13.10
C LYS A 329 19.22 21.57 -12.18
N ASP A 330 19.41 21.10 -10.96
CA ASP A 330 20.14 21.74 -9.85
C ASP A 330 19.53 23.07 -9.36
N GLN A 331 18.36 23.46 -9.87
CA GLN A 331 17.63 24.63 -9.39
C GLN A 331 17.01 24.35 -8.01
N VAL A 332 17.06 25.37 -7.14
CA VAL A 332 16.29 25.43 -5.91
C VAL A 332 15.01 26.25 -6.16
N ILE A 333 13.86 25.72 -5.78
CA ILE A 333 12.53 26.30 -5.98
C ILE A 333 11.81 26.33 -4.63
N ARG A 334 11.35 27.51 -4.22
CA ARG A 334 10.48 27.68 -3.06
C ARG A 334 9.02 27.74 -3.52
N VAL A 335 8.20 26.86 -2.97
CA VAL A 335 6.74 26.90 -3.07
C VAL A 335 6.22 27.47 -1.75
N GLY A 336 5.63 28.66 -1.82
CA GLY A 336 5.06 29.34 -0.66
C GLY A 336 3.72 28.76 -0.22
N LYS A 337 3.30 29.15 0.98
CA LYS A 337 1.99 28.79 1.55
C LYS A 337 0.84 29.31 0.69
N ASN A 338 -0.22 28.51 0.59
CA ASN A 338 -1.45 28.84 -0.13
C ASN A 338 -2.67 28.40 0.70
N ASP A 339 -3.89 28.60 0.20
CA ASP A 339 -5.10 28.28 0.97
C ASP A 339 -5.23 26.77 1.30
N SER A 340 -4.59 25.90 0.52
CA SER A 340 -4.61 24.44 0.68
C SER A 340 -3.40 23.87 1.43
N ASN A 341 -2.23 24.52 1.35
CA ASN A 341 -1.03 24.19 2.12
C ASN A 341 -0.65 25.36 3.05
N GLY A 342 -0.80 25.17 4.37
CA GLY A 342 -0.54 26.25 5.35
C GLY A 342 0.94 26.51 5.62
N GLY A 343 1.84 25.61 5.20
CA GLY A 343 3.28 25.78 5.28
C GLY A 343 3.94 25.96 3.92
N GLU A 344 5.28 26.02 3.89
CA GLU A 344 6.07 26.24 2.68
C GLU A 344 7.05 25.08 2.46
N THR A 345 7.47 24.86 1.21
CA THR A 345 8.39 23.79 0.84
C THR A 345 9.46 24.27 -0.14
N VAL A 346 10.70 23.88 0.10
CA VAL A 346 11.84 24.07 -0.79
C VAL A 346 12.14 22.76 -1.51
N TYR A 347 12.22 22.82 -2.83
CA TYR A 347 12.61 21.71 -3.70
C TYR A 347 13.97 21.98 -4.32
N LYS A 348 14.88 21.00 -4.30
CA LYS A 348 16.08 20.98 -5.15
C LYS A 348 15.86 19.97 -6.25
N VAL A 349 15.82 20.47 -7.48
CA VAL A 349 15.54 19.67 -8.67
C VAL A 349 16.79 18.89 -9.08
N VAL A 350 16.68 17.56 -9.15
CA VAL A 350 17.79 16.65 -9.49
C VAL A 350 17.66 16.14 -10.92
N GLU A 351 16.43 15.95 -11.41
CA GLU A 351 16.13 15.48 -12.75
C GLU A 351 14.78 16.02 -13.23
N ILE A 352 14.61 16.19 -14.54
CA ILE A 352 13.35 16.68 -15.15
C ILE A 352 13.16 15.98 -16.49
N ASN A 353 11.95 15.47 -16.72
CA ASN A 353 11.44 15.21 -18.06
C ASN A 353 10.23 16.11 -18.33
N ASN A 354 10.36 16.99 -19.33
CA ASN A 354 9.28 17.90 -19.74
C ASN A 354 8.38 17.35 -20.85
N ALA A 355 8.57 16.10 -21.26
CA ALA A 355 7.79 15.41 -22.29
C ALA A 355 7.06 14.18 -21.75
N GLY A 356 6.09 13.66 -22.51
CA GLY A 356 5.30 12.49 -22.12
C GLY A 356 3.88 12.83 -21.68
N ALA A 357 3.21 11.86 -21.05
CA ALA A 357 1.90 12.04 -20.44
C ALA A 357 1.98 12.90 -19.16
N GLY A 358 0.84 13.40 -18.68
CA GLY A 358 0.79 14.17 -17.42
C GLY A 358 1.05 13.33 -16.18
N SER A 359 0.55 12.09 -16.16
CA SER A 359 0.80 11.09 -15.11
C SER A 359 1.01 9.70 -15.69
N TYR A 360 1.51 8.78 -14.88
CA TYR A 360 1.50 7.35 -15.15
C TYR A 360 0.07 6.84 -15.34
N ALA A 361 -0.89 7.32 -14.54
CA ALA A 361 -2.30 6.94 -14.66
C ALA A 361 -2.91 7.35 -16.02
N ASP A 362 -2.64 8.58 -16.49
CA ASP A 362 -3.06 9.05 -17.81
C ASP A 362 -2.41 8.23 -18.94
N TRP A 363 -1.12 7.91 -18.80
CA TRP A 363 -0.38 7.07 -19.75
C TRP A 363 -0.95 5.66 -19.81
N LEU A 364 -1.11 4.99 -18.66
CA LEU A 364 -1.59 3.62 -18.54
C LEU A 364 -3.01 3.49 -19.08
N LYS A 365 -3.89 4.46 -18.78
CA LYS A 365 -5.24 4.51 -19.33
C LYS A 365 -5.23 4.56 -20.86
N ASN A 366 -4.40 5.44 -21.44
CA ASN A 366 -4.24 5.54 -22.89
C ASN A 366 -3.66 4.24 -23.48
N GLN A 367 -2.70 3.58 -22.83
CA GLN A 367 -2.24 2.26 -23.26
C GLN A 367 -3.35 1.21 -23.22
N ARG A 368 -4.15 1.14 -22.15
CA ARG A 368 -5.28 0.21 -22.02
C ARG A 368 -6.30 0.42 -23.13
N GLU A 369 -6.68 1.67 -23.41
CA GLU A 369 -7.62 2.04 -24.48
C GLU A 369 -7.13 1.65 -25.89
N ASN A 370 -5.81 1.57 -26.12
CA ASN A 370 -5.23 1.19 -27.42
C ASN A 370 -4.88 -0.30 -27.54
N LEU A 371 -4.51 -0.96 -26.44
CA LEU A 371 -3.94 -2.32 -26.44
C LEU A 371 -4.93 -3.40 -26.02
N VAL A 372 -5.91 -3.08 -25.17
CA VAL A 372 -6.95 -4.04 -24.76
C VAL A 372 -8.02 -4.11 -25.85
N THR A 373 -7.98 -5.17 -26.65
CA THR A 373 -8.87 -5.36 -27.81
C THR A 373 -10.24 -5.92 -27.42
N LYS A 374 -10.34 -6.50 -26.22
CA LYS A 374 -11.56 -7.04 -25.61
C LYS A 374 -11.40 -7.07 -24.10
N GLU A 375 -12.45 -6.71 -23.38
CA GLU A 375 -12.54 -6.86 -21.94
C GLU A 375 -13.97 -7.27 -21.56
N ILE A 376 -14.11 -8.27 -20.69
CA ILE A 376 -15.38 -8.76 -20.16
C ILE A 376 -15.51 -8.33 -18.69
N PRO A 377 -16.68 -7.81 -18.25
CA PRO A 377 -16.96 -7.61 -16.83
C PRO A 377 -16.97 -8.95 -16.08
N LEU A 378 -16.18 -9.02 -15.00
CA LEU A 378 -16.25 -10.10 -13.99
C LEU A 378 -17.27 -9.70 -12.95
#